data_AF-A0A3B8V072-F1
#
_entry.id   AF-A0A3B8V072-F1
#
_cell.length_a   1.000
_cell.length_b   1.000
_cell.length_c   1.000
_cell.angle_alpha   90.00
_cell.angle_beta   90.00
_cell.angle_gamma   90.00
#
_symmetry.space_group_name_H-M   'P 1'
#
loop_
_entity.id
_entity.type
_entity.pdbx_description
1 polymer ?
#
loop_
_entity_poly.entity_id
_entity_poly.type
_entity_poly.pdbx_seq_one_letter_code
_entity_poly.pdbx_strand_id
1 'polypeptide(L)'
;AADAIGSALESDSADTRQIVVEGVRKNGRASDAIVDRIADAAVAGRVGAEDASVIIGRSGSTAIERMMIEVAGESDPAARRRGFEVLGGINDPAAARALVEAIQDARPGSDDAIAIDAALRRWSDTASTRDAAGWRAWWTRMNIDGSASQALGQLVDRIERANERAARAEARADALALRLADLHARLLATLPESDRDQRILELLEDAELPLRAAAIAQVERMLRNGRILPEVLRAGLLSTLDDPDPTIRITAGRLLETVGGEDFAAKMVASLEDEADPAVLSAGLELLGNRARPAVVPLAIRHLDDEDPEVVRQSARAVATVAAAGVLEPERMAEIRAAIPAADEVRDSEIARLVVLVAVDPGEPSLVRLLGHEDRHVRRGAAEGFLGRGQREALRRNSETPEVRRIAWQAWSGDSVDPEGLAVLLELRPPPEAEEADQVNWGLAVARVLERLPVGQVLAADDVLGDESARFDDRRAALVRAATSESLPNPDRDAAARRLARRLIEAGRPIEAANELRLLGADADSDLGQDLFDALVL
;
A
#
# COMPACT_ATOMS: atom_id res chain seq x y z
N ALA A 1 -27.62 25.05 32.13
CA ALA A 1 -26.34 24.36 31.83
C ALA A 1 -25.80 23.64 33.06
N ALA A 2 -25.50 24.35 34.16
CA ALA A 2 -25.03 23.73 35.41
C ALA A 2 -25.96 22.64 35.96
N ASP A 3 -27.28 22.85 35.94
CA ASP A 3 -28.23 21.82 36.42
C ASP A 3 -28.26 20.56 35.53
N ALA A 4 -28.12 20.73 34.21
CA ALA A 4 -28.06 19.60 33.28
C ALA A 4 -26.75 18.81 33.45
N ILE A 5 -25.63 19.50 33.70
CA ILE A 5 -24.34 18.89 34.04
C ILE A 5 -24.45 18.16 35.38
N GLY A 6 -25.06 18.78 36.40
CA GLY A 6 -25.29 18.16 37.70
C GLY A 6 -26.09 16.86 37.58
N SER A 7 -27.22 16.88 36.88
CA SER A 7 -28.03 15.67 36.64
C SER A 7 -27.26 14.58 35.89
N ALA A 8 -26.38 14.96 34.95
CA ALA A 8 -25.58 14.00 34.22
C ALA A 8 -24.43 13.42 35.06
N LEU A 9 -23.85 14.19 35.98
CA LEU A 9 -22.84 13.72 36.95
C LEU A 9 -23.44 12.79 38.01
N GLU A 10 -24.75 12.88 38.25
CA GLU A 10 -25.51 11.97 39.11
C GLU A 10 -26.00 10.69 38.38
N SER A 11 -25.82 10.60 37.06
CA SER A 11 -26.18 9.42 36.26
C SER A 11 -25.43 8.17 36.71
N ASP A 12 -26.07 6.99 36.67
CA ASP A 12 -25.44 5.70 36.92
C ASP A 12 -24.42 5.31 35.83
N SER A 13 -24.57 5.85 34.61
CA SER A 13 -23.67 5.58 33.48
C SER A 13 -22.32 6.25 33.63
N ALA A 14 -21.25 5.46 33.72
CA ALA A 14 -19.86 5.94 33.77
C ALA A 14 -19.49 6.73 32.50
N ASP A 15 -19.89 6.24 31.33
CA ASP A 15 -19.63 6.89 30.04
C ASP A 15 -20.28 8.28 29.96
N THR A 16 -21.51 8.40 30.46
CA THR A 16 -22.22 9.68 30.50
C THR A 16 -21.49 10.69 31.39
N ARG A 17 -21.00 10.27 32.57
CA ARG A 17 -20.21 11.13 33.45
C ARG A 17 -18.90 11.55 32.77
N GLN A 18 -18.19 10.62 32.13
CA GLN A 18 -16.92 10.88 31.46
C GLN A 18 -17.06 11.86 30.29
N ILE A 19 -18.06 11.68 29.43
CA ILE A 19 -18.33 12.57 28.29
C ILE A 19 -18.58 14.01 28.77
N VAL A 20 -19.37 14.17 29.84
CA VAL A 20 -19.68 15.49 30.39
C VAL A 20 -18.44 16.15 30.99
N VAL A 21 -17.65 15.40 31.77
CA VAL A 21 -16.41 15.89 32.36
C VAL A 21 -15.41 16.31 31.27
N GLU A 22 -15.23 15.49 30.23
CA GLU A 22 -14.36 15.80 29.09
C GLU A 22 -14.85 17.04 28.32
N GLY A 23 -16.16 17.17 28.14
CA GLY A 23 -16.78 18.34 27.53
C GLY A 23 -16.53 19.63 28.33
N VAL A 24 -16.61 19.58 29.66
CA VAL A 24 -16.27 20.73 30.53
C VAL A 24 -14.78 21.03 30.45
N ARG A 25 -13.92 20.00 30.48
CA ARG A 25 -12.46 20.12 30.41
C ARG A 25 -11.99 20.78 29.10
N LYS A 26 -12.64 20.50 27.96
CA LYS A 26 -12.30 21.10 26.66
C LYS A 26 -12.73 22.57 26.54
N ASN A 27 -13.79 22.99 27.23
CA ASN A 27 -14.36 24.34 27.11
C ASN A 27 -13.64 25.45 27.91
N GLY A 28 -12.47 25.17 28.48
CA GLY A 28 -11.67 26.17 29.19
C GLY A 28 -12.16 26.46 30.61
N ARG A 29 -12.46 27.72 30.95
CA ARG A 29 -12.87 28.14 32.32
C ARG A 29 -14.37 27.94 32.49
N ALA A 30 -14.76 27.01 33.36
CA ALA A 30 -16.15 26.76 33.70
C ALA A 30 -16.72 27.82 34.66
N SER A 31 -18.04 27.99 34.67
CA SER A 31 -18.71 28.82 35.68
C SER A 31 -18.61 28.19 37.06
N ASP A 32 -18.59 29.00 38.12
CA ASP A 32 -18.56 28.55 39.51
C ASP A 32 -19.56 27.44 39.82
N ALA A 33 -20.82 27.59 39.38
CA ALA A 33 -21.86 26.59 39.60
C ALA A 33 -21.58 25.22 38.93
N ILE A 34 -20.74 25.15 37.91
CA ILE A 34 -20.33 23.89 37.27
C ILE A 34 -19.14 23.29 38.04
N VAL A 35 -18.21 24.14 38.47
CA VAL A 35 -17.02 23.75 39.24
C VAL A 35 -17.45 23.12 40.57
N ASP A 36 -18.42 23.73 41.26
CA ASP A 36 -18.93 23.23 42.54
C ASP A 36 -19.60 21.86 42.36
N ARG A 37 -20.38 21.64 41.30
CA ARG A 37 -20.98 20.33 40.98
C ARG A 37 -19.94 19.25 40.69
N ILE A 38 -18.81 19.63 40.09
CA ILE A 38 -17.70 18.72 39.82
C ILE A 38 -16.93 18.40 41.09
N ALA A 39 -16.74 19.38 41.99
CA ALA A 39 -16.15 19.17 43.31
C ALA A 39 -16.99 18.19 44.14
N ASP A 40 -18.30 18.45 44.26
CA ASP A 40 -19.26 17.57 44.94
C ASP A 40 -19.21 16.13 44.38
N ALA A 41 -19.20 16.01 43.05
CA ALA A 41 -19.17 14.71 42.38
C ALA A 41 -17.83 13.97 42.59
N ALA A 42 -16.71 14.68 42.66
CA ALA A 42 -15.39 14.11 42.95
C ALA A 42 -15.28 13.66 44.41
N VAL A 43 -15.77 14.47 45.36
CA VAL A 43 -15.84 14.14 46.79
C VAL A 43 -16.76 12.93 47.01
N ALA A 44 -17.86 12.82 46.25
CA ALA A 44 -18.72 11.64 46.24
C ALA A 44 -18.14 10.41 45.51
N GLY A 45 -17.01 10.55 44.81
CA GLY A 45 -16.36 9.46 44.06
C GLY A 45 -17.00 9.11 42.72
N ARG A 46 -17.85 9.99 42.18
CA ARG A 46 -18.51 9.82 40.86
C ARG A 46 -17.64 10.33 39.70
N VAL A 47 -16.70 11.22 40.00
CA VAL A 47 -15.71 11.79 39.06
C VAL A 47 -14.31 11.46 39.54
N GLY A 48 -13.40 11.17 38.61
CA GLY A 48 -11.99 10.90 38.91
C GLY A 48 -11.28 12.15 39.45
N ALA A 49 -10.38 11.95 40.42
CA ALA A 49 -9.69 13.06 41.07
C ALA A 49 -8.87 13.91 40.07
N GLU A 50 -8.25 13.28 39.07
CA GLU A 50 -7.42 13.96 38.07
C GLU A 50 -8.20 14.98 37.23
N ASP A 51 -9.36 14.60 36.71
CA ASP A 51 -10.18 15.50 35.90
C ASP A 51 -10.73 16.66 36.75
N ALA A 52 -11.18 16.35 37.97
CA ALA A 52 -11.64 17.37 38.91
C ALA A 52 -10.52 18.37 39.25
N SER A 53 -9.29 17.90 39.51
CA SER A 53 -8.14 18.76 39.79
C SER A 53 -7.85 19.73 38.64
N VAL A 54 -7.93 19.29 37.38
CA VAL A 54 -7.69 20.15 36.21
C VAL A 54 -8.76 21.22 36.09
N ILE A 55 -10.04 20.86 36.24
CA ILE A 55 -11.16 21.79 36.07
C ILE A 55 -11.18 22.82 37.19
N ILE A 56 -11.00 22.39 38.44
CA ILE A 56 -11.00 23.27 39.62
C ILE A 56 -9.77 24.18 39.59
N GLY A 57 -8.59 23.65 39.28
CA GLY A 57 -7.36 24.44 39.18
C GLY A 57 -7.42 25.57 38.15
N ARG A 58 -8.08 25.36 37.00
CA ARG A 58 -8.28 26.41 35.98
C ARG A 58 -9.23 27.53 36.41
N SER A 59 -10.07 27.27 37.41
CA SER A 59 -11.05 28.24 37.92
C SER A 59 -10.43 29.23 38.93
N GLY A 60 -9.21 28.94 39.40
CA GLY A 60 -8.38 29.79 40.24
C GLY A 60 -8.57 29.56 41.74
N SER A 61 -7.86 30.36 42.55
CA SER A 61 -7.76 30.20 44.01
C SER A 61 -9.10 30.18 44.74
N THR A 62 -10.08 30.96 44.30
CA THR A 62 -11.43 30.98 44.91
C THR A 62 -12.13 29.63 44.82
N ALA A 63 -11.95 28.88 43.73
CA ALA A 63 -12.53 27.54 43.60
C ALA A 63 -11.83 26.54 44.54
N ILE A 64 -10.51 26.68 44.72
CA ILE A 64 -9.71 25.87 45.64
C ILE A 64 -10.15 26.12 47.09
N GLU A 65 -10.37 27.39 47.47
CA GLU A 65 -10.88 27.77 48.78
C GLU A 65 -12.28 27.17 49.04
N ARG A 66 -13.21 27.28 48.08
CA ARG A 66 -14.54 26.67 48.19
C ARG A 66 -14.45 25.14 48.36
N MET A 67 -13.61 24.48 47.59
CA MET A 67 -13.41 23.04 47.72
C MET A 67 -12.82 22.67 49.09
N MET A 68 -11.86 23.43 49.61
CA MET A 68 -11.29 23.16 50.93
C MET A 68 -12.36 23.30 52.04
N ILE A 69 -13.27 24.28 51.92
CA ILE A 69 -14.42 24.44 52.83
C ILE A 69 -15.35 23.22 52.77
N GLU A 70 -15.67 22.74 51.58
CA GLU A 70 -16.48 21.54 51.36
C GLU A 70 -15.85 20.31 52.02
N VAL A 71 -14.56 20.08 51.76
CA VAL A 71 -13.80 18.96 52.34
C VAL A 71 -13.72 19.05 53.86
N ALA A 72 -13.59 20.25 54.43
CA ALA A 72 -13.59 20.45 55.88
C ALA A 72 -14.97 20.20 56.52
N GLY A 73 -16.06 20.43 55.78
CA GLY A 73 -17.43 20.20 56.22
C GLY A 73 -17.92 18.76 56.08
N GLU A 74 -17.20 17.92 55.34
CA GLU A 74 -17.61 16.55 55.05
C GLU A 74 -17.38 15.61 56.24
N SER A 75 -18.44 14.86 56.60
CA SER A 75 -18.44 13.95 57.74
C SER A 75 -17.82 12.59 57.39
N ASP A 76 -17.97 12.12 56.15
CA ASP A 76 -17.41 10.84 55.68
C ASP A 76 -15.88 10.93 55.49
N PRO A 77 -15.06 10.15 56.24
CA PRO A 77 -13.61 10.11 56.06
C PRO A 77 -13.17 9.69 54.65
N ALA A 78 -13.94 8.85 53.95
CA ALA A 78 -13.59 8.42 52.60
C ALA A 78 -13.80 9.56 51.58
N ALA A 79 -14.87 10.34 51.74
CA ALA A 79 -15.14 11.53 50.97
C ALA A 79 -14.09 12.64 51.22
N ARG A 80 -13.72 12.89 52.49
CA ARG A 80 -12.60 13.81 52.80
C ARG A 80 -11.29 13.40 52.15
N ARG A 81 -10.96 12.11 52.17
CA ARG A 81 -9.75 11.57 51.52
C ARG A 81 -9.75 11.86 50.01
N ARG A 82 -10.87 11.63 49.31
CA ARG A 82 -11.01 11.98 47.89
C ARG A 82 -10.87 13.48 47.66
N GLY A 83 -11.44 14.29 48.55
CA GLY A 83 -11.27 15.74 48.55
C GLY A 83 -9.80 16.18 48.64
N PHE A 84 -9.03 15.64 49.60
CA PHE A 84 -7.60 15.90 49.71
C PHE A 84 -6.81 15.39 48.50
N GLU A 85 -7.21 14.25 47.92
CA GLU A 85 -6.60 13.74 46.69
C GLU A 85 -6.77 14.69 45.50
N VAL A 86 -7.97 15.26 45.32
CA VAL A 86 -8.25 16.26 44.30
C VAL A 86 -7.39 17.51 44.53
N LEU A 87 -7.35 18.04 45.75
CA LEU A 87 -6.53 19.20 46.10
C LEU A 87 -5.03 18.94 45.83
N GLY A 88 -4.54 17.74 46.14
CA GLY A 88 -3.15 17.33 45.87
C GLY A 88 -2.80 17.22 44.38
N GLY A 89 -3.81 17.05 43.51
CA GLY A 89 -3.66 17.06 42.06
C GLY A 89 -3.73 18.46 41.43
N ILE A 90 -4.17 19.49 42.16
CA ILE A 90 -4.29 20.85 41.63
C ILE A 90 -2.91 21.50 41.54
N ASN A 91 -2.51 21.88 40.32
CA ASN A 91 -1.20 22.49 40.06
C ASN A 91 -1.14 24.00 40.38
N ASP A 92 -1.84 24.43 41.42
CA ASP A 92 -1.89 25.81 41.92
C ASP A 92 -1.30 25.86 43.35
N PRO A 93 -0.39 26.80 43.66
CA PRO A 93 0.15 26.96 45.00
C PRO A 93 -0.89 27.18 46.10
N ALA A 94 -2.05 27.77 45.80
CA ALA A 94 -3.13 27.93 46.76
C ALA A 94 -3.64 26.59 47.31
N ALA A 95 -3.64 25.52 46.49
CA ALA A 95 -4.05 24.19 46.95
C ALA A 95 -3.04 23.59 47.94
N ALA A 96 -1.75 23.71 47.64
CA ALA A 96 -0.72 23.25 48.57
C ALA A 96 -0.70 24.08 49.87
N ARG A 97 -0.95 25.40 49.78
CA ARG A 97 -1.11 26.24 50.97
C ARG A 97 -2.25 25.75 51.85
N ALA A 98 -3.43 25.55 51.27
CA ALA A 98 -4.61 25.06 51.98
C ALA A 98 -4.34 23.70 52.66
N LEU A 99 -3.65 22.79 51.99
CA LEU A 99 -3.25 21.49 52.55
C LEU A 99 -2.20 21.64 53.68
N VAL A 100 -1.21 22.54 53.54
CA VAL A 100 -0.20 22.82 54.58
C VAL A 100 -0.84 23.45 55.81
N GLU A 101 -1.88 24.27 55.65
CA GLU A 101 -2.66 24.82 56.75
C GLU A 101 -3.53 23.72 57.40
N ALA A 102 -4.26 22.94 56.60
CA ALA A 102 -5.15 21.87 57.07
C ALA A 102 -4.42 20.78 57.89
N ILE A 103 -3.20 20.40 57.50
CA ILE A 103 -2.45 19.38 58.24
C ILE A 103 -2.02 19.85 59.65
N GLN A 104 -2.02 21.16 59.92
CA GLN A 104 -1.70 21.69 61.26
C GLN A 104 -2.84 21.48 62.24
N ASP A 105 -4.07 21.51 61.72
CA ASP A 105 -5.29 21.33 62.51
C ASP A 105 -5.67 19.84 62.62
N ALA A 106 -5.15 19.00 61.72
CA ALA A 106 -5.35 17.56 61.74
C ALA A 106 -4.64 16.90 62.92
N ARG A 107 -5.31 15.94 63.58
CA ARG A 107 -4.69 15.15 64.65
C ARG A 107 -3.56 14.28 64.07
N PRO A 108 -2.34 14.27 64.66
CA PRO A 108 -1.25 13.45 64.19
C PRO A 108 -1.64 11.97 64.08
N GLY A 109 -1.36 11.35 62.93
CA GLY A 109 -1.68 9.94 62.67
C GLY A 109 -3.15 9.64 62.35
N SER A 110 -4.02 10.66 62.24
CA SER A 110 -5.39 10.49 61.73
C SER A 110 -5.41 10.20 60.23
N ASP A 111 -6.52 9.62 59.75
CA ASP A 111 -6.75 9.39 58.31
C ASP A 111 -6.62 10.67 57.49
N ASP A 112 -7.09 11.81 58.03
CA ASP A 112 -6.97 13.11 57.39
C ASP A 112 -5.50 13.56 57.30
N ALA A 113 -4.71 13.40 58.38
CA ALA A 113 -3.28 13.73 58.35
C ALA A 113 -2.51 12.87 57.34
N ILE A 114 -2.86 11.57 57.21
CA ILE A 114 -2.27 10.65 56.23
C ILE A 114 -2.66 11.05 54.79
N ALA A 115 -3.94 11.39 54.57
CA ALA A 115 -4.44 11.81 53.27
C ALA A 115 -3.83 13.15 52.82
N ILE A 116 -3.72 14.13 53.73
CA ILE A 116 -3.11 15.42 53.45
C ILE A 116 -1.60 15.28 53.20
N ASP A 117 -0.89 14.44 53.96
CA ASP A 117 0.52 14.14 53.67
C ASP A 117 0.68 13.47 52.30
N ALA A 118 -0.19 12.54 51.92
CA ALA A 118 -0.17 11.94 50.59
C ALA A 118 -0.44 12.96 49.47
N ALA A 119 -1.41 13.86 49.69
CA ALA A 119 -1.72 14.95 48.78
C ALA A 119 -0.54 15.92 48.61
N LEU A 120 0.13 16.30 49.70
CA LEU A 120 1.31 17.15 49.68
C LEU A 120 2.52 16.45 49.05
N ARG A 121 2.68 15.13 49.26
CA ARG A 121 3.71 14.32 48.56
C ARG A 121 3.49 14.31 47.05
N ARG A 122 2.23 14.14 46.62
CA ARG A 122 1.84 14.24 45.21
C ARG A 122 2.15 15.63 44.65
N TRP A 123 1.77 16.68 45.37
CA TRP A 123 1.98 18.06 44.92
C TRP A 123 3.45 18.46 44.83
N SER A 124 4.26 18.05 45.82
CA SER A 124 5.68 18.38 45.93
C SER A 124 6.63 17.37 45.26
N ASP A 125 6.08 16.34 44.61
CA ASP A 125 6.82 15.29 43.89
C ASP A 125 7.91 14.63 44.76
N THR A 126 7.54 14.25 46.00
CA THR A 126 8.45 13.66 46.97
C THR A 126 7.89 12.37 47.57
N ALA A 127 8.72 11.33 47.64
CA ALA A 127 8.33 10.06 48.23
C ALA A 127 8.35 10.08 49.78
N SER A 128 8.98 11.08 50.39
CA SER A 128 9.20 11.16 51.84
C SER A 128 7.96 11.70 52.55
N THR A 129 7.42 10.92 53.48
CA THR A 129 6.35 11.35 54.41
C THR A 129 6.89 12.43 55.34
N ARG A 130 6.07 13.43 55.68
CA ARG A 130 6.40 14.45 56.68
C ARG A 130 5.24 14.66 57.64
N ASP A 131 5.56 15.07 58.86
CA ASP A 131 4.57 15.54 59.82
C ASP A 131 4.19 17.00 59.52
N ALA A 132 3.21 17.53 60.28
CA ALA A 132 2.72 18.89 60.09
C ALA A 132 3.84 19.95 60.21
N ALA A 133 4.79 19.75 61.14
CA ALA A 133 5.95 20.62 61.29
C ALA A 133 6.89 20.56 60.07
N GLY A 134 7.15 19.36 59.55
CA GLY A 134 7.97 19.13 58.37
C GLY A 134 7.37 19.76 57.10
N TRP A 135 6.05 19.68 56.92
CA TRP A 135 5.36 20.35 55.81
C TRP A 135 5.34 21.87 55.94
N ARG A 136 5.15 22.41 57.14
CA ARG A 136 5.25 23.86 57.39
C ARG A 136 6.66 24.38 57.06
N ALA A 137 7.70 23.68 57.54
CA ALA A 137 9.09 24.03 57.28
C ALA A 137 9.45 23.94 55.78
N TRP A 138 8.88 22.95 55.08
CA TRP A 138 9.01 22.84 53.63
C TRP A 138 8.36 24.05 52.93
N TRP A 139 7.12 24.42 53.28
CA TRP A 139 6.42 25.57 52.70
C TRP A 139 7.20 26.87 52.87
N THR A 140 7.66 27.15 54.10
CA THR A 140 8.46 28.35 54.39
C THR A 140 9.77 28.38 53.60
N ARG A 141 10.44 27.24 53.44
CA ARG A 141 11.69 27.16 52.66
C ARG A 141 11.47 27.43 51.18
N MET A 142 10.32 27.01 50.63
CA MET A 142 10.01 27.21 49.22
C MET A 142 9.71 28.67 48.88
N ASN A 143 9.41 29.52 49.88
CA ASN A 143 9.12 30.95 49.71
C ASN A 143 8.05 31.24 48.64
N ILE A 144 7.03 30.39 48.59
CA ILE A 144 5.98 30.40 47.56
C ILE A 144 5.12 31.67 47.65
N ASP A 145 4.92 32.20 48.85
CA ASP A 145 4.24 33.48 49.10
C ASP A 145 5.10 34.71 48.69
N GLY A 146 6.29 34.50 48.10
CA GLY A 146 7.23 35.51 47.64
C GLY A 146 7.05 35.95 46.18
N SER A 147 8.16 36.16 45.47
CA SER A 147 8.16 36.72 44.09
C SER A 147 7.43 35.81 43.09
N ALA A 148 6.43 36.37 42.38
CA ALA A 148 5.65 35.68 41.36
C ALA A 148 6.51 34.98 40.28
N SER A 149 7.70 35.50 39.97
CA SER A 149 8.62 34.88 39.00
C SER A 149 9.24 33.56 39.49
N GLN A 150 9.43 33.39 40.80
CA GLN A 150 9.94 32.13 41.37
C GLN A 150 8.85 31.06 41.41
N ALA A 151 7.61 31.44 41.76
CA ALA A 151 6.46 30.54 41.71
C ALA A 151 6.18 30.05 40.27
N LEU A 152 6.31 30.94 39.27
CA LEU A 152 6.22 30.57 37.86
C LEU A 152 7.36 29.64 37.41
N GLY A 153 8.61 29.91 37.80
CA GLY A 153 9.74 29.02 37.49
C GLY A 153 9.53 27.61 38.05
N GLN A 154 9.07 27.49 39.29
CA GLN A 154 8.78 26.19 39.91
C GLN A 154 7.57 25.48 39.28
N LEU A 155 6.59 26.21 38.74
CA LEU A 155 5.49 25.63 37.98
C LEU A 155 6.00 25.06 36.64
N VAL A 156 6.87 25.79 35.95
CA VAL A 156 7.51 25.34 34.70
C VAL A 156 8.32 24.07 34.92
N ASP A 157 9.22 24.06 35.91
CA ASP A 157 10.03 22.87 36.25
C ASP A 157 9.18 21.64 36.59
N ARG A 158 7.97 21.84 37.11
CA ARG A 158 7.03 20.73 37.41
C ARG A 158 6.33 20.21 36.16
N ILE A 159 5.92 21.10 35.26
CA ILE A 159 5.33 20.72 33.97
C ILE A 159 6.36 19.95 33.16
N GLU A 160 7.61 20.42 33.12
CA GLU A 160 8.71 19.73 32.44
C GLU A 160 8.92 18.31 33.00
N ARG A 161 9.04 18.16 34.33
CA ARG A 161 9.17 16.83 34.95
C ARG A 161 7.97 15.91 34.73
N ALA A 162 6.75 16.45 34.74
CA ALA A 162 5.55 15.67 34.46
C ALA A 162 5.52 15.18 33.01
N ASN A 163 5.90 16.05 32.06
CA ASN A 163 6.02 15.69 30.65
C ASN A 163 7.11 14.64 30.43
N GLU A 164 8.26 14.75 31.08
CA GLU A 164 9.31 13.72 31.03
C GLU A 164 8.83 12.38 31.57
N ARG A 165 8.08 12.36 32.67
CA ARG A 165 7.51 11.13 33.23
C ARG A 165 6.51 10.50 32.27
N ALA A 166 5.64 11.31 31.64
CA ALA A 166 4.69 10.84 30.63
C ALA A 166 5.42 10.23 29.42
N ALA A 167 6.42 10.93 28.87
CA ALA A 167 7.22 10.44 27.74
C ALA A 167 7.95 9.12 28.07
N ARG A 168 8.49 8.96 29.29
CA ARG A 168 9.11 7.69 29.72
C ARG A 168 8.08 6.56 29.87
N ALA A 169 6.87 6.87 30.31
CA ALA A 169 5.81 5.89 30.45
C ALA A 169 5.31 5.42 29.06
N GLU A 170 5.14 6.34 28.12
CA GLU A 170 4.80 6.06 26.72
C GLU A 170 5.87 5.19 26.05
N ALA A 171 7.15 5.58 26.11
CA ALA A 171 8.25 4.77 25.57
C ALA A 171 8.33 3.36 26.20
N ARG A 172 7.94 3.22 27.47
CA ARG A 172 7.86 1.92 28.13
C ARG A 172 6.66 1.10 27.63
N ALA A 173 5.52 1.73 27.38
CA ALA A 173 4.34 1.07 26.80
C ALA A 173 4.66 0.53 25.40
N ASP A 174 5.27 1.35 24.53
CA ASP A 174 5.70 0.92 23.19
C ASP A 174 6.64 -0.28 23.23
N ALA A 175 7.64 -0.24 24.12
CA ALA A 175 8.58 -1.35 24.30
C ALA A 175 7.88 -2.63 24.81
N LEU A 176 6.84 -2.50 25.63
CA LEU A 176 6.03 -3.63 26.10
C LEU A 176 5.15 -4.18 24.97
N ALA A 177 4.53 -3.33 24.15
CA ALA A 177 3.73 -3.75 23.00
C ALA A 177 4.57 -4.54 21.98
N LEU A 178 5.79 -4.06 21.66
CA LEU A 178 6.73 -4.79 20.80
C LEU A 178 7.14 -6.14 21.39
N ARG A 179 7.40 -6.19 22.69
CA ARG A 179 7.73 -7.45 23.37
C ARG A 179 6.54 -8.40 23.36
N LEU A 180 5.33 -7.89 23.54
CA LEU A 180 4.12 -8.69 23.49
C LEU A 180 3.92 -9.27 22.08
N ALA A 181 4.10 -8.46 21.03
CA ALA A 181 4.07 -8.91 19.65
C ALA A 181 5.06 -10.07 19.38
N ASP A 182 6.32 -9.98 19.84
CA ASP A 182 7.30 -11.08 19.71
C ASP A 182 6.85 -12.34 20.45
N LEU A 183 6.29 -12.20 21.66
CA LEU A 183 5.76 -13.34 22.41
C LEU A 183 4.57 -13.99 21.69
N HIS A 184 3.66 -13.20 21.12
CA HIS A 184 2.54 -13.71 20.33
C HIS A 184 3.03 -14.42 19.07
N ALA A 185 4.02 -13.87 18.35
CA ALA A 185 4.60 -14.53 17.17
C ALA A 185 5.19 -15.91 17.51
N ARG A 186 5.89 -16.03 18.64
CA ARG A 186 6.41 -17.32 19.13
C ARG A 186 5.30 -18.28 19.55
N LEU A 187 4.28 -17.77 20.24
CA LEU A 187 3.13 -18.58 20.65
C LEU A 187 2.41 -19.15 19.42
N LEU A 188 2.10 -18.32 18.44
CA LEU A 188 1.45 -18.70 17.19
C LEU A 188 2.19 -19.84 16.47
N ALA A 189 3.52 -19.85 16.51
CA ALA A 189 4.32 -20.94 15.92
C ALA A 189 4.11 -22.30 16.61
N THR A 190 3.72 -22.31 17.88
CA THR A 190 3.53 -23.53 18.69
C THR A 190 2.08 -24.01 18.77
N LEU A 191 1.11 -23.14 18.44
CA LEU A 191 -0.32 -23.47 18.55
C LEU A 191 -0.79 -24.45 17.47
N PRO A 192 -1.78 -25.31 17.78
CA PRO A 192 -2.59 -26.03 16.77
C PRO A 192 -3.25 -25.07 15.79
N GLU A 193 -3.65 -25.56 14.62
CA GLU A 193 -4.14 -24.69 13.53
C GLU A 193 -5.41 -23.93 13.89
N SER A 194 -6.42 -24.58 14.48
CA SER A 194 -7.66 -23.94 14.91
C SER A 194 -7.40 -22.77 15.88
N ASP A 195 -6.54 -23.01 16.86
CA ASP A 195 -6.27 -22.06 17.93
C ASP A 195 -5.39 -20.92 17.42
N ARG A 196 -4.50 -21.23 16.46
CA ARG A 196 -3.67 -20.25 15.78
C ARG A 196 -4.52 -19.31 14.94
N ASP A 197 -5.46 -19.83 14.16
CA ASP A 197 -6.31 -19.00 13.29
C ASP A 197 -7.20 -18.09 14.13
N GLN A 198 -7.82 -18.61 15.19
CA GLN A 198 -8.58 -17.79 16.14
C GLN A 198 -7.71 -16.69 16.77
N ARG A 199 -6.48 -17.03 17.15
CA ARG A 199 -5.56 -16.06 17.73
C ARG A 199 -5.10 -14.99 16.74
N ILE A 200 -4.94 -15.34 15.45
CA ILE A 200 -4.63 -14.36 14.40
C ILE A 200 -5.79 -13.38 14.26
N LEU A 201 -7.04 -13.84 14.26
CA LEU A 201 -8.22 -12.96 14.18
C LEU A 201 -8.26 -11.96 15.33
N GLU A 202 -8.07 -12.43 16.57
CA GLU A 202 -8.01 -11.56 17.75
C GLU A 202 -6.92 -10.49 17.61
N LEU A 203 -5.76 -10.87 17.07
CA LEU A 203 -4.65 -9.93 16.91
C LEU A 203 -4.85 -8.95 15.75
N LEU A 204 -5.62 -9.29 14.71
CA LEU A 204 -5.93 -8.37 13.61
C LEU A 204 -6.80 -7.20 14.07
N GLU A 205 -7.58 -7.37 15.14
CA GLU A 205 -8.47 -6.34 15.69
C GLU A 205 -7.88 -5.65 16.94
N ASP A 206 -6.62 -5.94 17.28
CA ASP A 206 -5.99 -5.42 18.50
C ASP A 206 -5.78 -3.90 18.44
N ALA A 207 -5.92 -3.22 19.58
CA ALA A 207 -5.71 -1.77 19.67
C ALA A 207 -4.26 -1.39 19.33
N GLU A 208 -3.30 -2.25 19.67
CA GLU A 208 -1.88 -2.00 19.52
C GLU A 208 -1.39 -2.36 18.11
N LEU A 209 -0.84 -1.37 17.40
CA LEU A 209 -0.30 -1.54 16.05
C LEU A 209 0.72 -2.72 15.94
N PRO A 210 1.68 -2.90 16.87
CA PRO A 210 2.61 -4.03 16.81
C PRO A 210 1.94 -5.40 16.81
N LEU A 211 0.78 -5.54 17.45
CA LEU A 211 0.04 -6.81 17.55
C LEU A 211 -0.69 -7.09 16.24
N ARG A 212 -1.38 -6.07 15.67
CA ARG A 212 -1.98 -6.18 14.33
C ARG A 212 -0.94 -6.49 13.26
N ALA A 213 0.21 -5.80 13.30
CA ALA A 213 1.32 -6.07 12.39
C ALA A 213 1.87 -7.50 12.51
N ALA A 214 1.96 -8.04 13.73
CA ALA A 214 2.37 -9.44 13.94
C ALA A 214 1.37 -10.44 13.35
N ALA A 215 0.07 -10.14 13.41
CA ALA A 215 -0.96 -10.95 12.76
C ALA A 215 -0.83 -10.94 11.22
N ILE A 216 -0.64 -9.75 10.63
CA ILE A 216 -0.40 -9.60 9.18
C ILE A 216 0.85 -10.37 8.73
N ALA A 217 1.96 -10.24 9.46
CA ALA A 217 3.20 -10.97 9.17
C ALA A 217 3.01 -12.50 9.26
N GLN A 218 2.16 -12.95 10.18
CA GLN A 218 1.81 -14.34 10.32
C GLN A 218 0.98 -14.85 9.13
N VAL A 219 0.02 -14.07 8.64
CA VAL A 219 -0.75 -14.39 7.42
C VAL A 219 0.17 -14.43 6.20
N GLU A 220 1.06 -13.44 6.03
CA GLU A 220 2.05 -13.44 4.95
C GLU A 220 2.94 -14.69 4.99
N ARG A 221 3.41 -15.10 6.18
CA ARG A 221 4.18 -16.33 6.34
C ARG A 221 3.38 -17.58 5.96
N MET A 222 2.08 -17.61 6.25
CA MET A 222 1.22 -18.72 5.83
C MET A 222 1.15 -18.83 4.31
N LEU A 223 0.92 -17.71 3.61
CA LEU A 223 0.86 -17.68 2.14
C LEU A 223 2.21 -18.04 1.50
N ARG A 224 3.33 -17.52 2.02
CA ARG A 224 4.68 -17.89 1.56
C ARG A 224 4.96 -19.38 1.67
N ASN A 225 4.39 -20.04 2.67
CA ASN A 225 4.50 -21.49 2.87
C ASN A 225 3.47 -22.29 2.05
N GLY A 226 2.78 -21.66 1.10
CA GLY A 226 1.80 -22.30 0.22
C GLY A 226 0.49 -22.70 0.91
N ARG A 227 0.18 -22.13 2.08
CA ARG A 227 -1.09 -22.42 2.77
C ARG A 227 -2.23 -21.68 2.10
N ILE A 228 -3.36 -22.40 1.96
CA ILE A 228 -4.64 -21.80 1.60
C ILE A 228 -5.17 -21.06 2.84
N LEU A 229 -5.53 -19.79 2.68
CA LEU A 229 -6.07 -18.99 3.78
C LEU A 229 -7.52 -19.42 4.06
N PRO A 230 -7.87 -19.83 5.29
CA PRO A 230 -9.26 -20.10 5.68
C PRO A 230 -10.16 -18.89 5.45
N GLU A 231 -11.42 -19.14 5.11
CA GLU A 231 -12.40 -18.09 4.80
C GLU A 231 -12.58 -17.08 5.94
N VAL A 232 -12.55 -17.53 7.19
CA VAL A 232 -12.65 -16.65 8.36
C VAL A 232 -11.45 -15.71 8.45
N LEU A 233 -10.23 -16.20 8.20
CA LEU A 233 -9.04 -15.36 8.15
C LEU A 233 -9.05 -14.41 6.94
N ARG A 234 -9.59 -14.84 5.80
CA ARG A 234 -9.78 -13.97 4.64
C ARG A 234 -10.73 -12.82 4.96
N ALA A 235 -11.83 -13.10 5.65
CA ALA A 235 -12.79 -12.08 6.11
C ALA A 235 -12.15 -11.10 7.12
N GLY A 236 -11.39 -11.60 8.09
CA GLY A 236 -10.63 -10.75 9.01
C GLY A 236 -9.54 -9.92 8.33
N LEU A 237 -8.90 -10.45 7.28
CA LEU A 237 -7.95 -9.67 6.49
C LEU A 237 -8.66 -8.59 5.64
N LEU A 238 -9.86 -8.85 5.14
CA LEU A 238 -10.66 -7.86 4.42
C LEU A 238 -11.03 -6.65 5.30
N SER A 239 -11.30 -6.83 6.59
CA SER A 239 -11.57 -5.70 7.49
C SER A 239 -10.34 -4.84 7.77
N THR A 240 -9.12 -5.37 7.60
CA THR A 240 -7.88 -4.58 7.73
C THR A 240 -7.60 -3.65 6.56
N LEU A 241 -8.44 -3.68 5.51
CA LEU A 241 -8.43 -2.64 4.47
C LEU A 241 -8.88 -1.27 5.02
N ASP A 242 -9.58 -1.23 6.15
CA ASP A 242 -10.01 -0.01 6.83
C ASP A 242 -9.19 0.28 8.11
N ASP A 243 -8.01 -0.36 8.26
CA ASP A 243 -7.15 -0.17 9.44
C ASP A 243 -6.69 1.29 9.56
N PRO A 244 -6.60 1.87 10.78
CA PRO A 244 -6.05 3.21 10.98
C PRO A 244 -4.64 3.40 10.42
N ASP A 245 -3.82 2.34 10.40
CA ASP A 245 -2.45 2.38 9.91
C ASP A 245 -2.35 2.11 8.40
N PRO A 246 -1.79 3.05 7.60
CA PRO A 246 -1.64 2.90 6.15
C PRO A 246 -0.81 1.69 5.73
N THR A 247 0.21 1.30 6.52
CA THR A 247 1.08 0.17 6.20
C THR A 247 0.31 -1.15 6.29
N ILE A 248 -0.59 -1.26 7.28
CA ILE A 248 -1.50 -2.42 7.39
C ILE A 248 -2.43 -2.46 6.18
N ARG A 249 -3.10 -1.35 5.81
CA ARG A 249 -4.01 -1.31 4.65
C ARG A 249 -3.33 -1.78 3.35
N ILE A 250 -2.15 -1.25 3.05
CA ILE A 250 -1.36 -1.62 1.86
C ILE A 250 -0.97 -3.10 1.90
N THR A 251 -0.50 -3.59 3.04
CA THR A 251 -0.04 -4.98 3.18
C THR A 251 -1.22 -5.94 3.08
N ALA A 252 -2.35 -5.62 3.70
CA ALA A 252 -3.58 -6.38 3.58
C ALA A 252 -4.03 -6.49 2.12
N GLY A 253 -4.03 -5.38 1.37
CA GLY A 253 -4.33 -5.38 -0.06
C GLY A 253 -3.46 -6.34 -0.87
N ARG A 254 -2.14 -6.32 -0.65
CA ARG A 254 -1.18 -7.22 -1.34
C ARG A 254 -1.41 -8.69 -1.00
N LEU A 255 -1.67 -8.98 0.28
CA LEU A 255 -1.97 -10.34 0.74
C LEU A 255 -3.28 -10.85 0.14
N LEU A 256 -4.33 -10.01 0.12
CA LEU A 256 -5.62 -10.35 -0.47
C LEU A 256 -5.52 -10.54 -1.99
N GLU A 257 -4.71 -9.76 -2.70
CA GLU A 257 -4.47 -10.01 -4.13
C GLU A 257 -3.81 -11.38 -4.36
N THR A 258 -2.87 -11.75 -3.48
CA THR A 258 -2.17 -13.05 -3.52
C THR A 258 -3.13 -14.21 -3.25
N VAL A 259 -4.04 -14.07 -2.28
CA VAL A 259 -5.09 -15.04 -1.98
C VAL A 259 -6.09 -15.15 -3.15
N GLY A 260 -6.41 -14.01 -3.77
CA GLY A 260 -7.47 -13.90 -4.76
C GLY A 260 -8.87 -13.97 -4.13
N GLY A 261 -9.88 -13.99 -5.00
CA GLY A 261 -11.29 -14.00 -4.61
C GLY A 261 -12.09 -12.99 -5.42
N GLU A 262 -13.34 -13.34 -5.75
CA GLU A 262 -14.20 -12.54 -6.62
C GLU A 262 -14.54 -11.17 -5.99
N ASP A 263 -14.69 -11.13 -4.66
CA ASP A 263 -15.07 -9.92 -3.93
C ASP A 263 -13.93 -8.92 -3.70
N PHE A 264 -12.67 -9.31 -3.94
CA PHE A 264 -11.50 -8.47 -3.62
C PHE A 264 -11.58 -7.11 -4.29
N ALA A 265 -11.90 -7.08 -5.59
CA ALA A 265 -11.93 -5.84 -6.35
C ALA A 265 -13.01 -4.88 -5.82
N ALA A 266 -14.22 -5.40 -5.54
CA ALA A 266 -15.32 -4.59 -5.02
C ALA A 266 -15.00 -4.03 -3.62
N LYS A 267 -14.42 -4.86 -2.74
CA LYS A 267 -14.01 -4.43 -1.40
C LYS A 267 -12.88 -3.42 -1.40
N MET A 268 -11.86 -3.64 -2.22
CA MET A 268 -10.75 -2.70 -2.37
C MET A 268 -11.21 -1.37 -2.96
N VAL A 269 -12.11 -1.37 -3.96
CA VAL A 269 -12.67 -0.11 -4.47
C VAL A 269 -13.41 0.63 -3.36
N ALA A 270 -14.25 -0.05 -2.59
CA ALA A 270 -15.00 0.56 -1.49
C ALA A 270 -14.08 1.16 -0.41
N SER A 271 -13.00 0.48 -0.02
CA SER A 271 -12.05 1.01 0.98
C SER A 271 -11.26 2.23 0.48
N LEU A 272 -11.19 2.45 -0.83
CA LEU A 272 -10.48 3.57 -1.44
C LEU A 272 -11.38 4.77 -1.78
N GLU A 273 -12.71 4.66 -1.67
CA GLU A 273 -13.64 5.73 -2.09
C GLU A 273 -13.43 7.05 -1.33
N ASP A 274 -13.09 6.94 -0.04
CA ASP A 274 -12.86 8.07 0.88
C ASP A 274 -11.43 8.07 1.46
N GLU A 275 -10.49 7.33 0.83
CA GLU A 275 -9.09 7.28 1.26
C GLU A 275 -8.38 8.61 0.98
N ALA A 276 -7.60 9.07 1.96
CA ALA A 276 -6.88 10.34 1.90
C ALA A 276 -5.35 10.16 1.82
N ASP A 277 -4.83 8.98 2.16
CA ASP A 277 -3.40 8.67 2.09
C ASP A 277 -2.99 8.32 0.63
N PRO A 278 -2.14 9.13 -0.02
CA PRO A 278 -1.73 8.89 -1.41
C PRO A 278 -0.98 7.56 -1.60
N ALA A 279 -0.26 7.08 -0.58
CA ALA A 279 0.45 5.81 -0.65
C ALA A 279 -0.52 4.62 -0.66
N VAL A 280 -1.65 4.74 0.07
CA VAL A 280 -2.70 3.71 0.05
C VAL A 280 -3.47 3.75 -1.25
N LEU A 281 -3.84 4.94 -1.73
CA LEU A 281 -4.51 5.12 -3.03
C LEU A 281 -3.70 4.53 -4.18
N SER A 282 -2.43 4.93 -4.31
CA SER A 282 -1.55 4.46 -5.38
C SER A 282 -1.35 2.93 -5.31
N ALA A 283 -1.09 2.37 -4.13
CA ALA A 283 -0.97 0.92 -3.96
C ALA A 283 -2.27 0.19 -4.31
N GLY A 284 -3.42 0.67 -3.84
CA GLY A 284 -4.72 0.08 -4.14
C GLY A 284 -5.04 0.09 -5.64
N LEU A 285 -4.80 1.22 -6.31
CA LEU A 285 -4.95 1.37 -7.76
C LEU A 285 -3.98 0.47 -8.54
N GLU A 286 -2.74 0.31 -8.08
CA GLU A 286 -1.77 -0.61 -8.67
C GLU A 286 -2.31 -2.06 -8.63
N LEU A 287 -2.73 -2.53 -7.45
CA LEU A 287 -3.28 -3.88 -7.25
C LEU A 287 -4.55 -4.12 -8.08
N LEU A 288 -5.38 -3.09 -8.21
CA LEU A 288 -6.57 -3.13 -9.06
C LEU A 288 -6.21 -3.13 -10.56
N GLY A 289 -5.15 -2.43 -10.94
CA GLY A 289 -4.67 -2.28 -12.31
C GLY A 289 -3.82 -3.44 -12.84
N ASN A 290 -3.41 -4.39 -11.98
CA ASN A 290 -2.72 -5.62 -12.40
C ASN A 290 -3.57 -6.54 -13.30
N ARG A 291 -4.89 -6.37 -13.30
CA ARG A 291 -5.83 -7.13 -14.13
C ARG A 291 -6.91 -6.20 -14.69
N ALA A 292 -7.51 -6.56 -15.81
CA ALA A 292 -8.62 -5.80 -16.38
C ALA A 292 -9.88 -5.94 -15.51
N ARG A 293 -10.11 -4.97 -14.62
CA ARG A 293 -11.25 -4.94 -13.69
C ARG A 293 -12.07 -3.66 -13.92
N PRO A 294 -13.17 -3.72 -14.70
CA PRO A 294 -13.98 -2.53 -15.02
C PRO A 294 -14.48 -1.75 -13.79
N ALA A 295 -14.65 -2.42 -12.64
CA ALA A 295 -15.09 -1.80 -11.39
C ALA A 295 -14.16 -0.69 -10.85
N VAL A 296 -12.86 -0.69 -11.19
CA VAL A 296 -11.93 0.37 -10.74
C VAL A 296 -12.07 1.67 -11.54
N VAL A 297 -12.63 1.60 -12.75
CA VAL A 297 -12.59 2.72 -13.72
C VAL A 297 -13.19 4.01 -13.15
N PRO A 298 -14.38 4.00 -12.48
CA PRO A 298 -14.94 5.23 -11.92
C PRO A 298 -14.04 5.86 -10.85
N LEU A 299 -13.43 5.04 -9.99
CA LEU A 299 -12.48 5.51 -8.97
C LEU A 299 -11.23 6.10 -9.63
N ALA A 300 -10.62 5.37 -10.56
CA ALA A 300 -9.41 5.82 -11.24
C ALA A 300 -9.62 7.11 -12.04
N ILE A 301 -10.77 7.31 -12.69
CA ILE A 301 -11.08 8.57 -13.41
C ILE A 301 -11.02 9.78 -12.46
N ARG A 302 -11.50 9.65 -11.21
CA ARG A 302 -11.47 10.74 -10.23
C ARG A 302 -10.05 11.17 -9.84
N HIS A 303 -9.08 10.26 -10.00
CA HIS A 303 -7.69 10.43 -9.57
C HIS A 303 -6.72 10.56 -10.77
N LEU A 304 -7.23 10.82 -11.99
CA LEU A 304 -6.38 11.13 -13.15
C LEU A 304 -5.77 12.54 -13.11
N ASP A 305 -6.27 13.42 -12.24
CA ASP A 305 -5.80 14.79 -12.00
C ASP A 305 -5.48 15.01 -10.51
N ASP A 306 -5.00 13.96 -9.83
CA ASP A 306 -4.60 13.99 -8.42
C ASP A 306 -3.32 14.81 -8.20
N GLU A 307 -3.15 15.37 -6.99
CA GLU A 307 -1.94 16.12 -6.62
C GLU A 307 -0.71 15.21 -6.53
N ASP A 308 -0.89 13.92 -6.19
CA ASP A 308 0.19 12.96 -6.12
C ASP A 308 0.45 12.30 -7.50
N PRO A 309 1.64 12.48 -8.10
CA PRO A 309 1.95 11.93 -9.43
C PRO A 309 1.89 10.39 -9.50
N GLU A 310 2.11 9.69 -8.40
CA GLU A 310 2.05 8.24 -8.36
C GLU A 310 0.59 7.76 -8.34
N VAL A 311 -0.30 8.48 -7.67
CA VAL A 311 -1.76 8.22 -7.75
C VAL A 311 -2.26 8.41 -9.18
N VAL A 312 -1.83 9.47 -9.87
CA VAL A 312 -2.16 9.68 -11.29
C VAL A 312 -1.63 8.55 -12.17
N ARG A 313 -0.36 8.15 -11.98
CA ARG A 313 0.27 7.05 -12.73
C ARG A 313 -0.51 5.75 -12.57
N GLN A 314 -0.85 5.37 -11.34
CA GLN A 314 -1.54 4.10 -11.07
C GLN A 314 -3.00 4.14 -11.51
N SER A 315 -3.66 5.30 -11.43
CA SER A 315 -4.98 5.53 -12.04
C SER A 315 -4.93 5.31 -13.55
N ALA A 316 -3.97 5.94 -14.23
CA ALA A 316 -3.78 5.80 -15.67
C ALA A 316 -3.49 4.35 -16.06
N ARG A 317 -2.63 3.66 -15.30
CA ARG A 317 -2.31 2.24 -15.50
C ARG A 317 -3.56 1.36 -15.36
N ALA A 318 -4.35 1.56 -14.30
CA ALA A 318 -5.55 0.76 -14.06
C ALA A 318 -6.57 0.91 -15.20
N VAL A 319 -6.82 2.13 -15.66
CA VAL A 319 -7.71 2.41 -16.79
C VAL A 319 -7.13 1.84 -18.10
N ALA A 320 -5.83 2.02 -18.35
CA ALA A 320 -5.16 1.51 -19.54
C ALA A 320 -5.22 -0.02 -19.63
N THR A 321 -5.10 -0.73 -18.50
CA THR A 321 -5.27 -2.19 -18.47
C THR A 321 -6.67 -2.62 -18.90
N VAL A 322 -7.72 -1.90 -18.46
CA VAL A 322 -9.11 -2.20 -18.88
C VAL A 322 -9.33 -1.81 -20.35
N ALA A 323 -8.76 -0.69 -20.80
CA ALA A 323 -8.84 -0.23 -22.19
C ALA A 323 -8.19 -1.22 -23.16
N ALA A 324 -6.99 -1.70 -22.82
CA ALA A 324 -6.24 -2.67 -23.64
C ALA A 324 -6.95 -4.02 -23.75
N ALA A 325 -7.75 -4.41 -22.75
CA ALA A 325 -8.58 -5.61 -22.79
C ALA A 325 -9.88 -5.43 -23.60
N GLY A 326 -10.18 -4.21 -24.08
CA GLY A 326 -11.35 -3.94 -24.91
C GLY A 326 -12.69 -3.97 -24.16
N VAL A 327 -12.67 -3.74 -22.84
CA VAL A 327 -13.86 -3.86 -21.95
C VAL A 327 -14.43 -2.51 -21.51
N LEU A 328 -13.93 -1.39 -22.05
CA LEU A 328 -14.43 -0.05 -21.73
C LEU A 328 -15.59 0.36 -22.65
N GLU A 329 -16.64 0.88 -22.05
CA GLU A 329 -17.78 1.48 -22.77
C GLU A 329 -17.39 2.83 -23.43
N PRO A 330 -17.98 3.19 -24.58
CA PRO A 330 -17.67 4.43 -25.30
C PRO A 330 -17.85 5.70 -24.46
N GLU A 331 -18.86 5.76 -23.59
CA GLU A 331 -19.10 6.88 -22.69
C GLU A 331 -17.95 7.04 -21.69
N ARG A 332 -17.45 5.93 -21.14
CA ARG A 332 -16.28 5.93 -20.25
C ARG A 332 -15.03 6.39 -20.98
N MET A 333 -14.83 5.96 -22.23
CA MET A 333 -13.71 6.46 -23.04
C MET A 333 -13.79 7.97 -23.29
N ALA A 334 -14.99 8.55 -23.40
CA ALA A 334 -15.16 10.00 -23.51
C ALA A 334 -14.84 10.73 -22.21
N GLU A 335 -15.30 10.21 -21.06
CA GLU A 335 -14.97 10.73 -19.73
C GLU A 335 -13.45 10.71 -19.47
N ILE A 336 -12.79 9.59 -19.74
CA ILE A 336 -11.33 9.44 -19.57
C ILE A 336 -10.59 10.46 -20.45
N ARG A 337 -10.99 10.61 -21.72
CA ARG A 337 -10.38 11.60 -22.63
C ARG A 337 -10.51 13.03 -22.13
N ALA A 338 -11.57 13.36 -21.39
CA ALA A 338 -11.76 14.68 -20.81
C ALA A 338 -10.92 14.91 -19.55
N ALA A 339 -10.49 13.82 -18.88
CA ALA A 339 -9.73 13.86 -17.63
C ALA A 339 -8.21 13.74 -17.80
N ILE A 340 -7.73 13.37 -18.99
CA ILE A 340 -6.29 13.23 -19.29
C ILE A 340 -5.74 14.47 -20.01
N PRO A 341 -4.44 14.79 -19.83
CA PRO A 341 -3.80 15.90 -20.52
C PRO A 341 -3.76 15.69 -22.04
N ALA A 342 -3.60 16.80 -22.77
CA ALA A 342 -3.38 16.76 -24.21
C ALA A 342 -2.04 16.05 -24.53
N ALA A 343 -1.94 15.44 -25.72
CA ALA A 343 -0.78 14.62 -26.09
C ALA A 343 0.57 15.35 -25.96
N ASP A 344 0.60 16.65 -26.23
CA ASP A 344 1.80 17.50 -26.11
C ASP A 344 2.22 17.81 -24.66
N GLU A 345 1.33 17.61 -23.70
CA GLU A 345 1.56 17.81 -22.26
C GLU A 345 1.94 16.51 -21.53
N VAL A 346 1.81 15.37 -22.19
CA VAL A 346 2.11 14.06 -21.60
C VAL A 346 3.60 13.93 -21.26
N ARG A 347 3.90 13.59 -20.02
CA ARG A 347 5.27 13.33 -19.53
C ARG A 347 5.43 11.96 -18.87
N ASP A 348 4.34 11.20 -18.73
CA ASP A 348 4.35 9.90 -18.07
C ASP A 348 4.06 8.76 -19.06
N SER A 349 4.69 7.60 -18.85
CA SER A 349 4.50 6.42 -19.70
C SER A 349 3.09 5.85 -19.65
N GLU A 350 2.47 5.78 -18.47
CA GLU A 350 1.13 5.21 -18.32
C GLU A 350 0.07 6.15 -18.90
N ILE A 351 0.25 7.46 -18.74
CA ILE A 351 -0.59 8.46 -19.39
C ILE A 351 -0.41 8.38 -20.91
N ALA A 352 0.82 8.28 -21.43
CA ALA A 352 1.07 8.14 -22.87
C ALA A 352 0.40 6.88 -23.45
N ARG A 353 0.47 5.77 -22.73
CA ARG A 353 -0.22 4.52 -23.08
C ARG A 353 -1.74 4.73 -23.10
N LEU A 354 -2.28 5.33 -22.05
CA LEU A 354 -3.71 5.55 -21.90
C LEU A 354 -4.27 6.45 -23.00
N VAL A 355 -3.62 7.59 -23.28
CA VAL A 355 -4.06 8.57 -24.29
C VAL A 355 -4.25 7.90 -25.65
N VAL A 356 -3.32 7.03 -26.07
CA VAL A 356 -3.44 6.29 -27.33
C VAL A 356 -4.56 5.24 -27.27
N LEU A 357 -4.71 4.52 -26.16
CA LEU A 357 -5.73 3.49 -26.01
C LEU A 357 -7.16 4.05 -26.05
N VAL A 358 -7.39 5.24 -25.49
CA VAL A 358 -8.73 5.87 -25.48
C VAL A 358 -8.99 6.80 -26.66
N ALA A 359 -8.01 7.02 -27.53
CA ALA A 359 -8.14 7.88 -28.69
C ALA A 359 -9.21 7.37 -29.67
N VAL A 360 -10.01 8.30 -30.20
CA VAL A 360 -10.97 8.03 -31.29
C VAL A 360 -10.20 7.59 -32.54
N ASP A 361 -9.18 8.36 -32.92
CA ASP A 361 -8.27 8.03 -33.99
C ASP A 361 -6.83 7.96 -33.46
N PRO A 362 -6.25 6.76 -33.28
CA PRO A 362 -4.86 6.64 -32.85
C PRO A 362 -3.86 7.15 -33.90
N GLY A 363 -4.28 7.31 -35.16
CA GLY A 363 -3.45 7.84 -36.25
C GLY A 363 -3.27 9.35 -36.23
N GLU A 364 -3.87 10.07 -35.28
CA GLU A 364 -3.74 11.51 -35.17
C GLU A 364 -2.26 11.95 -35.04
N PRO A 365 -1.80 12.97 -35.79
CA PRO A 365 -0.39 13.38 -35.76
C PRO A 365 0.15 13.77 -34.37
N SER A 366 -0.71 14.24 -33.46
CA SER A 366 -0.33 14.56 -32.08
C SER A 366 0.09 13.30 -31.31
N LEU A 367 -0.64 12.19 -31.48
CA LEU A 367 -0.37 10.90 -30.86
C LEU A 367 0.81 10.19 -31.49
N VAL A 368 0.91 10.21 -32.83
CA VAL A 368 2.03 9.59 -33.53
C VAL A 368 3.37 10.23 -33.13
N ARG A 369 3.39 11.55 -32.86
CA ARG A 369 4.58 12.24 -32.35
C ARG A 369 5.08 11.71 -31.00
N LEU A 370 4.22 11.07 -30.19
CA LEU A 370 4.65 10.46 -28.92
C LEU A 370 5.65 9.31 -29.14
N LEU A 371 5.59 8.61 -30.28
CA LEU A 371 6.55 7.56 -30.63
C LEU A 371 7.98 8.11 -30.85
N GLY A 372 8.10 9.41 -31.17
CA GLY A 372 9.37 10.13 -31.29
C GLY A 372 9.66 11.08 -30.13
N HIS A 373 8.95 10.98 -29.00
CA HIS A 373 9.13 11.86 -27.85
C HIS A 373 10.56 11.80 -27.29
N GLU A 374 11.08 12.89 -26.72
CA GLU A 374 12.45 12.93 -26.18
C GLU A 374 12.66 11.95 -25.01
N ASP A 375 11.66 11.83 -24.13
CA ASP A 375 11.64 10.87 -23.03
C ASP A 375 11.34 9.45 -23.54
N ARG A 376 12.26 8.52 -23.25
CA ARG A 376 12.14 7.10 -23.58
C ARG A 376 10.92 6.42 -22.95
N HIS A 377 10.49 6.85 -21.77
CA HIS A 377 9.36 6.22 -21.07
C HIS A 377 8.04 6.59 -21.76
N VAL A 378 7.90 7.85 -22.20
CA VAL A 378 6.75 8.29 -23.01
C VAL A 378 6.70 7.54 -24.34
N ARG A 379 7.84 7.40 -25.04
CA ARG A 379 7.91 6.60 -26.29
C ARG A 379 7.43 5.18 -26.08
N ARG A 380 7.92 4.52 -25.04
CA ARG A 380 7.54 3.15 -24.68
C ARG A 380 6.04 3.06 -24.39
N GLY A 381 5.52 3.93 -23.53
CA GLY A 381 4.10 3.94 -23.17
C GLY A 381 3.20 4.14 -24.38
N ALA A 382 3.51 5.13 -25.22
CA ALA A 382 2.80 5.36 -26.47
C ALA A 382 2.85 4.12 -27.39
N ALA A 383 4.03 3.52 -27.57
CA ALA A 383 4.20 2.32 -28.40
C ALA A 383 3.35 1.14 -27.88
N GLU A 384 3.31 0.92 -26.56
CA GLU A 384 2.42 -0.07 -25.93
C GLU A 384 0.93 0.23 -26.20
N GLY A 385 0.54 1.51 -26.19
CA GLY A 385 -0.81 1.94 -26.57
C GLY A 385 -1.14 1.66 -28.04
N PHE A 386 -0.22 1.96 -28.97
CA PHE A 386 -0.37 1.67 -30.40
C PHE A 386 -0.46 0.16 -30.65
N LEU A 387 0.33 -0.65 -29.93
CA LEU A 387 0.23 -2.11 -29.96
C LEU A 387 -1.16 -2.58 -29.52
N GLY A 388 -1.67 -2.07 -28.39
CA GLY A 388 -3.01 -2.40 -27.89
C GLY A 388 -4.15 -1.99 -28.83
N ARG A 389 -3.95 -0.95 -29.64
CA ARG A 389 -4.89 -0.52 -30.71
C ARG A 389 -4.66 -1.24 -32.04
N GLY A 390 -3.74 -2.20 -32.12
CA GLY A 390 -3.44 -2.96 -33.33
C GLY A 390 -2.76 -2.15 -34.44
N GLN A 391 -2.18 -1.00 -34.12
CA GLN A 391 -1.61 -0.05 -35.10
C GLN A 391 -0.16 -0.43 -35.48
N ARG A 392 0.02 -1.64 -36.02
CA ARG A 392 1.34 -2.22 -36.31
C ARG A 392 2.16 -1.42 -37.32
N GLU A 393 1.49 -0.78 -38.26
CA GLU A 393 2.12 0.03 -39.31
C GLU A 393 2.64 1.38 -38.76
N ALA A 394 1.95 1.98 -37.78
CA ALA A 394 2.46 3.16 -37.09
C ALA A 394 3.75 2.84 -36.32
N LEU A 395 3.81 1.67 -35.68
CA LEU A 395 5.01 1.18 -34.99
C LEU A 395 6.16 0.92 -35.96
N ARG A 396 5.90 0.29 -37.11
CA ARG A 396 6.90 0.07 -38.16
C ARG A 396 7.51 1.38 -38.66
N ARG A 397 6.67 2.39 -38.96
CA ARG A 397 7.15 3.67 -39.51
C ARG A 397 7.94 4.52 -38.51
N ASN A 398 7.77 4.29 -37.21
CA ASN A 398 8.38 5.10 -36.16
C ASN A 398 9.36 4.28 -35.28
N SER A 399 9.90 3.18 -35.80
CA SER A 399 10.79 2.26 -35.07
C SER A 399 12.26 2.69 -35.03
N GLU A 400 12.55 3.98 -35.24
CA GLU A 400 13.92 4.49 -35.23
C GLU A 400 14.59 4.26 -33.88
N THR A 401 13.82 4.46 -32.80
CA THR A 401 14.29 4.30 -31.42
C THR A 401 14.17 2.85 -30.94
N PRO A 402 15.06 2.38 -30.04
CA PRO A 402 15.01 1.01 -29.51
C PRO A 402 13.68 0.69 -28.81
N GLU A 403 13.09 1.65 -28.08
CA GLU A 403 11.86 1.43 -27.33
C GLU A 403 10.68 1.09 -28.26
N VAL A 404 10.50 1.86 -29.32
CA VAL A 404 9.42 1.63 -30.29
C VAL A 404 9.70 0.37 -31.12
N ARG A 405 10.96 0.14 -31.50
CA ARG A 405 11.37 -1.04 -32.28
C ARG A 405 11.08 -2.36 -31.56
N ARG A 406 11.38 -2.43 -30.25
CA ARG A 406 11.08 -3.60 -29.40
C ARG A 406 9.59 -3.95 -29.44
N ILE A 407 8.73 -2.93 -29.33
CA ILE A 407 7.27 -3.09 -29.39
C ILE A 407 6.79 -3.42 -30.82
N ALA A 408 7.44 -2.86 -31.85
CA ALA A 408 7.16 -3.22 -33.23
C ALA A 408 7.45 -4.70 -33.52
N TRP A 409 8.54 -5.27 -32.98
CA TRP A 409 8.80 -6.71 -33.10
C TRP A 409 7.68 -7.55 -32.47
N GLN A 410 7.18 -7.14 -31.29
CA GLN A 410 6.03 -7.81 -30.68
C GLN A 410 4.78 -7.70 -31.55
N ALA A 411 4.53 -6.52 -32.14
CA ALA A 411 3.41 -6.30 -33.03
C ALA A 411 3.45 -7.25 -34.24
N TRP A 412 4.61 -7.42 -34.87
CA TRP A 412 4.79 -8.22 -36.09
C TRP A 412 5.13 -9.70 -35.85
N SER A 413 5.36 -10.12 -34.60
CA SER A 413 5.52 -11.52 -34.20
C SER A 413 4.39 -12.06 -33.30
N GLY A 414 3.27 -11.33 -33.26
CA GLY A 414 2.10 -11.66 -32.46
C GLY A 414 1.26 -12.81 -33.05
N ASP A 415 -0.07 -12.70 -32.95
CA ASP A 415 -0.94 -13.85 -33.22
C ASP A 415 -1.10 -14.23 -34.69
N SER A 416 -1.10 -13.24 -35.58
CA SER A 416 -1.11 -13.45 -37.01
C SER A 416 0.33 -13.44 -37.53
N VAL A 417 0.74 -14.53 -38.18
CA VAL A 417 2.06 -14.66 -38.79
C VAL A 417 1.90 -14.98 -40.27
N ASP A 418 2.64 -14.25 -41.10
CA ASP A 418 2.66 -14.39 -42.54
C ASP A 418 4.04 -13.97 -43.10
N PRO A 419 4.35 -14.29 -44.37
CA PRO A 419 5.61 -13.89 -44.99
C PRO A 419 5.83 -12.37 -45.06
N GLU A 420 4.76 -11.57 -45.10
CA GLU A 420 4.86 -10.10 -45.12
C GLU A 420 5.39 -9.57 -43.78
N GLY A 421 4.84 -10.06 -42.67
CA GLY A 421 5.30 -9.75 -41.32
C GLY A 421 6.73 -10.21 -41.09
N LEU A 422 7.14 -11.33 -41.67
CA LEU A 422 8.55 -11.75 -41.67
C LEU A 422 9.44 -10.72 -42.40
N ALA A 423 9.01 -10.24 -43.57
CA ALA A 423 9.75 -9.21 -44.31
C ALA A 423 9.89 -7.92 -43.49
N VAL A 424 8.82 -7.51 -42.80
CA VAL A 424 8.87 -6.36 -41.89
C VAL A 424 9.83 -6.60 -40.73
N LEU A 425 9.84 -7.78 -40.11
CA LEU A 425 10.80 -8.07 -39.05
C LEU A 425 12.25 -7.99 -39.53
N LEU A 426 12.55 -8.46 -40.76
CA LEU A 426 13.89 -8.33 -41.35
C LEU A 426 14.26 -6.87 -41.61
N GLU A 427 13.32 -6.04 -42.07
CA GLU A 427 13.49 -4.58 -42.20
C GLU A 427 13.80 -3.93 -40.84
N LEU A 428 13.11 -4.36 -39.78
CA LEU A 428 13.25 -3.85 -38.42
C LEU A 428 14.48 -4.40 -37.67
N ARG A 429 15.47 -4.97 -38.38
CA ARG A 429 16.71 -5.46 -37.79
C ARG A 429 17.39 -4.39 -36.92
N PRO A 430 17.82 -4.73 -35.70
CA PRO A 430 18.61 -3.81 -34.90
C PRO A 430 19.99 -3.58 -35.54
N PRO A 431 20.54 -2.35 -35.49
CA PRO A 431 21.86 -2.06 -36.06
C PRO A 431 22.96 -2.91 -35.40
N PRO A 432 24.11 -3.16 -36.06
CA PRO A 432 25.18 -4.00 -35.52
C PRO A 432 25.70 -3.55 -34.15
N GLU A 433 25.62 -2.25 -33.86
CA GLU A 433 26.06 -1.64 -32.61
C GLU A 433 24.99 -1.64 -31.50
N ALA A 434 23.80 -2.18 -31.77
CA ALA A 434 22.73 -2.28 -30.77
C ALA A 434 23.11 -3.20 -29.60
N GLU A 435 22.36 -3.08 -28.50
CA GLU A 435 22.51 -3.96 -27.34
C GLU A 435 22.36 -5.44 -27.75
N GLU A 436 23.16 -6.32 -27.15
CA GLU A 436 23.07 -7.76 -27.41
C GLU A 436 21.66 -8.30 -27.14
N ALA A 437 20.98 -7.76 -26.12
CA ALA A 437 19.59 -8.06 -25.82
C ALA A 437 18.64 -7.74 -27.00
N ASP A 438 18.90 -6.69 -27.77
CA ASP A 438 18.10 -6.32 -28.93
C ASP A 438 18.30 -7.29 -30.09
N GLN A 439 19.54 -7.69 -30.34
CA GLN A 439 19.85 -8.73 -31.33
C GLN A 439 19.15 -10.05 -30.98
N VAL A 440 19.18 -10.44 -29.71
CA VAL A 440 18.51 -11.65 -29.21
C VAL A 440 16.99 -11.54 -29.33
N ASN A 441 16.39 -10.44 -28.86
CA ASN A 441 14.94 -10.25 -28.88
C ASN A 441 14.37 -10.21 -30.30
N TRP A 442 15.06 -9.52 -31.22
CA TRP A 442 14.73 -9.55 -32.64
C TRP A 442 14.81 -10.97 -33.23
N GLY A 443 15.89 -11.70 -32.93
CA GLY A 443 16.05 -13.08 -33.38
C GLY A 443 14.95 -14.02 -32.86
N LEU A 444 14.51 -13.84 -31.61
CA LEU A 444 13.38 -14.57 -31.03
C LEU A 444 12.05 -14.22 -31.71
N ALA A 445 11.85 -12.96 -32.10
CA ALA A 445 10.65 -12.56 -32.85
C ALA A 445 10.60 -13.22 -34.23
N VAL A 446 11.72 -13.25 -34.96
CA VAL A 446 11.83 -13.94 -36.26
C VAL A 446 11.60 -15.45 -36.10
N ALA A 447 12.23 -16.07 -35.10
CA ALA A 447 12.07 -17.51 -34.84
C ALA A 447 10.61 -17.87 -34.50
N ARG A 448 9.92 -17.04 -33.70
CA ARG A 448 8.50 -17.23 -33.37
C ARG A 448 7.61 -17.20 -34.62
N VAL A 449 7.89 -16.29 -35.56
CA VAL A 449 7.17 -16.23 -36.84
C VAL A 449 7.42 -17.51 -37.64
N LEU A 450 8.68 -17.91 -37.79
CA LEU A 450 9.05 -19.14 -38.50
C LEU A 450 8.45 -20.39 -37.87
N GLU A 451 8.36 -20.48 -36.55
CA GLU A 451 7.75 -21.60 -35.82
C GLU A 451 6.24 -21.70 -36.06
N ARG A 452 5.53 -20.57 -36.01
CA ARG A 452 4.06 -20.51 -36.09
C ARG A 452 3.51 -20.41 -37.51
N LEU A 453 4.35 -20.12 -38.50
CA LEU A 453 3.94 -19.96 -39.90
C LEU A 453 3.20 -21.21 -40.40
N PRO A 454 2.04 -21.05 -41.06
CA PRO A 454 1.36 -22.17 -41.71
C PRO A 454 2.28 -22.85 -42.72
N VAL A 455 2.30 -24.18 -42.74
CA VAL A 455 3.22 -24.97 -43.59
C VAL A 455 3.16 -24.59 -45.08
N GLY A 456 1.98 -24.21 -45.59
CA GLY A 456 1.81 -23.76 -46.98
C GLY A 456 2.42 -22.38 -47.30
N GLN A 457 2.82 -21.61 -46.30
CA GLN A 457 3.48 -20.32 -46.45
C GLN A 457 4.99 -20.38 -46.22
N VAL A 458 5.53 -21.54 -45.82
CA VAL A 458 6.95 -21.70 -45.49
C VAL A 458 7.85 -21.42 -46.70
N LEU A 459 7.47 -21.87 -47.90
CA LEU A 459 8.25 -21.59 -49.12
C LEU A 459 8.30 -20.09 -49.44
N ALA A 460 7.17 -19.38 -49.32
CA ALA A 460 7.14 -17.93 -49.53
C ALA A 460 7.95 -17.19 -48.44
N ALA A 461 7.87 -17.63 -47.19
CA ALA A 461 8.70 -17.09 -46.11
C ALA A 461 10.20 -17.35 -46.32
N ASP A 462 10.55 -18.52 -46.86
CA ASP A 462 11.92 -18.87 -47.21
C ASP A 462 12.47 -18.01 -48.37
N ASP A 463 11.61 -17.62 -49.33
CA ASP A 463 11.95 -16.66 -50.38
C ASP A 463 12.23 -15.26 -49.79
N VAL A 464 11.43 -14.84 -48.80
CA VAL A 464 11.63 -13.57 -48.07
C VAL A 464 12.95 -13.56 -47.30
N LEU A 465 13.34 -14.69 -46.67
CA LEU A 465 14.62 -14.80 -45.97
C LEU A 465 15.81 -14.66 -46.91
N GLY A 466 15.69 -15.03 -48.19
CA GLY A 466 16.78 -14.93 -49.15
C GLY A 466 18.06 -15.62 -48.64
N ASP A 467 19.18 -14.90 -48.63
CA ASP A 467 20.48 -15.37 -48.12
C ASP A 467 20.72 -15.04 -46.64
N GLU A 468 19.66 -14.77 -45.89
CA GLU A 468 19.75 -14.56 -44.46
C GLU A 468 20.29 -15.84 -43.78
N SER A 469 21.50 -15.71 -43.22
CA SER A 469 22.21 -16.81 -42.55
C SER A 469 21.99 -16.77 -41.04
N ALA A 470 21.57 -15.62 -40.48
CA ALA A 470 21.10 -15.59 -39.11
C ALA A 470 19.83 -16.45 -39.01
N ARG A 471 19.79 -17.34 -38.02
CA ARG A 471 18.66 -18.27 -37.77
C ARG A 471 18.57 -19.48 -38.71
N PHE A 472 19.73 -20.00 -39.14
CA PHE A 472 19.81 -21.25 -39.93
C PHE A 472 18.96 -22.38 -39.34
N ASP A 473 19.04 -22.62 -38.03
CA ASP A 473 18.34 -23.75 -37.40
C ASP A 473 16.81 -23.57 -37.37
N ASP A 474 16.29 -22.35 -37.16
CA ASP A 474 14.85 -22.09 -37.18
C ASP A 474 14.29 -22.21 -38.60
N ARG A 475 15.04 -21.70 -39.58
CA ARG A 475 14.72 -21.85 -41.01
C ARG A 475 14.70 -23.32 -41.42
N ARG A 476 15.74 -24.09 -41.02
CA ARG A 476 15.83 -25.54 -41.23
C ARG A 476 14.60 -26.24 -40.65
N ALA A 477 14.25 -25.94 -39.40
CA ALA A 477 13.08 -26.53 -38.75
C ALA A 477 11.78 -26.21 -39.50
N ALA A 478 11.59 -24.98 -39.97
CA ALA A 478 10.41 -24.62 -40.78
C ALA A 478 10.33 -25.41 -42.09
N LEU A 479 11.45 -25.52 -42.82
CA LEU A 479 11.51 -26.28 -44.08
C LEU A 479 11.25 -27.79 -43.87
N VAL A 480 11.79 -28.38 -42.80
CA VAL A 480 11.50 -29.78 -42.43
C VAL A 480 10.00 -29.98 -42.16
N ARG A 481 9.36 -29.06 -41.42
CA ARG A 481 7.91 -29.12 -41.19
C ARG A 481 7.11 -29.05 -42.49
N ALA A 482 7.51 -28.21 -43.44
CA ALA A 482 6.85 -28.15 -44.75
C ALA A 482 7.08 -29.43 -45.57
N ALA A 483 8.31 -29.94 -45.64
CA ALA A 483 8.65 -31.14 -46.41
C ALA A 483 7.95 -32.41 -45.89
N THR A 484 7.69 -32.48 -44.58
CA THR A 484 7.03 -33.64 -43.95
C THR A 484 5.51 -33.53 -43.85
N SER A 485 4.91 -32.36 -44.11
CA SER A 485 3.48 -32.15 -43.85
C SER A 485 2.58 -32.80 -44.88
N GLU A 486 1.80 -33.81 -44.48
CA GLU A 486 0.78 -34.46 -45.33
C GLU A 486 -0.33 -33.51 -45.82
N SER A 487 -0.46 -32.33 -45.21
CA SER A 487 -1.41 -31.31 -45.66
C SER A 487 -0.99 -30.61 -46.96
N LEU A 488 0.26 -30.78 -47.41
CA LEU A 488 0.80 -30.16 -48.61
C LEU A 488 0.85 -31.15 -49.79
N PRO A 489 0.61 -30.69 -51.03
CA PRO A 489 0.84 -31.48 -52.24
C PRO A 489 2.30 -31.94 -52.35
N ASN A 490 2.53 -33.11 -52.96
CA ASN A 490 3.88 -33.64 -53.19
C ASN A 490 4.85 -32.62 -53.82
N PRO A 491 4.47 -31.86 -54.86
CA PRO A 491 5.39 -30.88 -55.46
C PRO A 491 5.88 -29.82 -54.47
N ASP A 492 5.04 -29.37 -53.54
CA ASP A 492 5.41 -28.35 -52.54
C ASP A 492 6.28 -28.94 -51.43
N ARG A 493 6.03 -30.21 -51.05
CA ARG A 493 6.88 -30.96 -50.11
C ARG A 493 8.27 -31.18 -50.69
N ASP A 494 8.34 -31.60 -51.95
CA ASP A 494 9.60 -31.80 -52.65
C ASP A 494 10.34 -30.48 -52.84
N ALA A 495 9.63 -29.38 -53.17
CA ALA A 495 10.23 -28.06 -53.23
C ALA A 495 10.85 -27.63 -51.89
N ALA A 496 10.17 -27.88 -50.77
CA ALA A 496 10.71 -27.62 -49.44
C ALA A 496 11.94 -28.48 -49.13
N ALA A 497 11.91 -29.77 -49.49
CA ALA A 497 13.03 -30.70 -49.34
C ALA A 497 14.26 -30.28 -50.14
N ARG A 498 14.09 -29.84 -51.40
CA ARG A 498 15.19 -29.33 -52.24
C ARG A 498 15.82 -28.08 -51.64
N ARG A 499 15.00 -27.14 -51.18
CA ARG A 499 15.49 -25.90 -50.54
C ARG A 499 16.26 -26.21 -49.25
N LEU A 500 15.75 -27.13 -48.42
CA LEU A 500 16.43 -27.61 -47.22
C LEU A 500 17.81 -28.20 -47.56
N ALA A 501 17.87 -29.13 -48.52
CA ALA A 501 19.10 -29.78 -48.93
C ALA A 501 20.13 -28.77 -49.46
N ARG A 502 19.70 -27.87 -50.34
CA ARG A 502 20.55 -26.80 -50.88
C ARG A 502 21.15 -25.94 -49.78
N ARG A 503 20.35 -25.50 -48.79
CA ARG A 503 20.84 -24.66 -47.69
C ARG A 503 21.79 -25.41 -46.75
N LEU A 504 21.55 -26.70 -46.50
CA LEU A 504 22.49 -27.55 -45.74
C LEU A 504 23.83 -27.69 -46.47
N ILE A 505 23.83 -27.88 -47.79
CA ILE A 505 25.05 -27.93 -48.61
C ILE A 505 25.78 -26.59 -48.57
N GLU A 506 25.08 -25.47 -48.79
CA GLU A 506 25.65 -24.11 -48.73
C GLU A 506 26.26 -23.80 -47.34
N ALA A 507 25.70 -24.38 -46.27
CA ALA A 507 26.23 -24.28 -44.91
C ALA A 507 27.36 -25.29 -44.60
N GLY A 508 27.84 -26.06 -45.58
CA GLY A 508 28.91 -27.05 -45.40
C GLY A 508 28.47 -28.32 -44.66
N ARG A 509 27.18 -28.67 -44.71
CA ARG A 509 26.57 -29.87 -44.07
C ARG A 509 25.97 -30.85 -45.11
N PRO A 510 26.72 -31.28 -46.15
CA PRO A 510 26.19 -32.12 -47.24
C PRO A 510 25.72 -33.51 -46.76
N ILE A 511 26.41 -34.11 -45.79
CA ILE A 511 26.00 -35.40 -45.20
C ILE A 511 24.62 -35.29 -44.53
N GLU A 512 24.34 -34.18 -43.87
CA GLU A 512 23.04 -33.94 -43.25
C GLU A 512 21.96 -33.69 -44.30
N ALA A 513 22.28 -32.96 -45.39
CA ALA A 513 21.38 -32.81 -46.53
C ALA A 513 20.98 -34.18 -47.12
N ALA A 514 21.94 -35.08 -47.32
CA ALA A 514 21.68 -36.43 -47.82
C ALA A 514 20.84 -37.26 -46.85
N ASN A 515 21.06 -37.13 -45.54
CA ASN A 515 20.26 -37.83 -44.53
C ASN A 515 18.81 -37.33 -44.48
N GLU A 516 18.60 -36.00 -44.50
CA GLU A 516 17.25 -35.40 -44.52
C GLU A 516 16.49 -35.81 -45.79
N LEU A 517 17.12 -35.76 -46.96
CA LEU A 517 16.50 -36.20 -48.22
C LEU A 517 16.09 -37.68 -48.18
N ARG A 518 16.94 -38.56 -47.63
CA ARG A 518 16.59 -39.99 -47.47
C ARG A 518 15.43 -40.20 -46.50
N LEU A 519 15.39 -39.46 -45.39
CA LEU A 519 14.28 -39.51 -44.44
C LEU A 519 12.95 -39.06 -45.08
N LEU A 520 13.02 -38.15 -46.05
CA LEU A 520 11.90 -37.69 -46.86
C LEU A 520 11.56 -38.63 -48.03
N GLY A 521 12.25 -39.77 -48.15
CA GLY A 521 11.97 -40.80 -49.15
C GLY A 521 12.70 -40.62 -50.49
N ALA A 522 13.73 -39.78 -50.56
CA ALA A 522 14.53 -39.63 -51.77
C ALA A 522 15.40 -40.89 -52.04
N ASP A 523 15.32 -41.38 -53.26
CA ASP A 523 16.21 -42.39 -53.85
C ASP A 523 16.62 -41.99 -55.27
N ALA A 524 17.39 -42.83 -55.96
CA ALA A 524 17.93 -42.53 -57.29
C ALA A 524 16.84 -42.33 -58.37
N ASP A 525 15.66 -42.91 -58.20
CA ASP A 525 14.56 -42.87 -59.16
C ASP A 525 13.46 -41.86 -58.76
N SER A 526 13.55 -41.30 -57.55
CA SER A 526 12.64 -40.28 -57.03
C SER A 526 12.84 -38.90 -57.67
N ASP A 527 11.83 -38.02 -57.56
CA ASP A 527 11.93 -36.64 -58.04
C ASP A 527 13.08 -35.84 -57.36
N LEU A 528 13.48 -36.24 -56.15
CA LEU A 528 14.58 -35.66 -55.37
C LEU A 528 15.93 -36.35 -55.59
N GLY A 529 16.01 -37.33 -56.51
CA GLY A 529 17.20 -38.17 -56.71
C GLY A 529 18.44 -37.40 -57.14
N GLN A 530 18.29 -36.35 -57.95
CA GLN A 530 19.41 -35.48 -58.33
C GLN A 530 19.93 -34.67 -57.14
N ASP A 531 19.04 -34.11 -56.32
CA ASP A 531 19.45 -33.35 -55.12
C ASP A 531 20.17 -34.26 -54.11
N LEU A 532 19.73 -35.52 -53.99
CA LEU A 532 20.40 -36.54 -53.16
C LEU A 532 21.79 -36.88 -53.71
N PHE A 533 21.93 -37.02 -55.02
CA PHE A 533 23.23 -37.25 -55.66
C PHE A 533 24.19 -36.09 -55.40
N ASP A 534 23.72 -34.85 -55.62
CA ASP A 534 24.51 -33.65 -55.41
C ASP A 534 24.99 -33.54 -53.94
N ALA A 535 24.12 -33.88 -52.98
CA ALA A 535 24.47 -33.91 -51.55
C ALA A 535 25.48 -35.01 -51.17
N LEU A 536 25.61 -36.09 -51.94
CA LEU A 536 26.54 -37.21 -51.68
C LEU A 536 27.92 -37.02 -52.32
N VAL A 537 28.02 -36.15 -53.33
CA VAL A 537 29.24 -35.93 -54.12
C VAL A 537 29.99 -34.65 -53.70
N LEU A 538 29.30 -33.72 -53.02
CA LEU A 538 29.88 -32.55 -52.35
C LEU A 538 30.27 -32.89 -50.90
#